data_AF-A0A2N2Y098-F1
#
_entry.id   AF-A0A2N2Y098-F1
#
_cell.length_a   1.000
_cell.length_b   1.000
_cell.length_c   1.000
_cell.angle_alpha   90.00
_cell.angle_beta   90.00
_cell.angle_gamma   90.00
#
_symmetry.space_group_name_H-M   'P 1'
#
loop_
_entity.id
_entity.type
_entity.pdbx_description
1 polymer ?
#
loop_
_entity_poly.entity_id
_entity_poly.type
_entity_poly.pdbx_seq_one_letter_code
_entity_poly.pdbx_strand_id
1 'polypeptide(L)'
;MPKATIIYQADQEVIGKHLRSNEWVMYSGKLTIYDRKTNPIVLRLKSEIYDTFIGEFMEDKKEFKGDSVSDVYGKMSKWYYKNGIIFQY
;
A
#
# COMPACT_ATOMS: atom_id res chain seq x y z
N MET A 1 -16.65 4.42 -21.78
CA MET A 1 -16.74 3.41 -20.72
C MET A 1 -17.49 4.02 -19.55
N PRO A 2 -18.51 3.38 -18.97
CA PRO A 2 -19.16 3.88 -17.77
C PRO A 2 -18.12 4.01 -16.64
N LYS A 3 -18.16 5.14 -15.94
CA LYS A 3 -17.25 5.43 -14.82
C LYS A 3 -17.58 4.45 -13.70
N ALA A 4 -16.59 3.72 -13.21
CA ALA A 4 -16.80 2.75 -12.13
C ALA A 4 -17.31 3.46 -10.87
N THR A 5 -18.41 2.98 -10.30
CA THR A 5 -19.00 3.52 -9.07
C THR A 5 -18.13 3.14 -7.88
N ILE A 6 -17.82 4.09 -7.00
CA ILE A 6 -17.14 3.83 -5.73
C ILE A 6 -18.21 3.44 -4.70
N ILE A 7 -18.09 2.25 -4.11
CA ILE A 7 -19.01 1.77 -3.07
C ILE A 7 -18.45 1.93 -1.66
N TYR A 8 -17.12 2.00 -1.54
CA TYR A 8 -16.46 2.26 -0.27
C TYR A 8 -15.11 2.93 -0.50
N GLN A 9 -14.73 3.80 0.44
CA GLN A 9 -13.44 4.45 0.44
C GLN A 9 -13.02 4.77 1.87
N ALA A 10 -11.75 4.51 2.20
CA ALA A 10 -11.17 4.87 3.48
C ALA A 10 -9.72 5.29 3.32
N ASP A 11 -9.30 6.26 4.15
CA ASP A 11 -7.89 6.61 4.30
C ASP A 11 -7.19 5.47 5.07
N GLN A 12 -5.97 5.14 4.69
CA GLN A 12 -5.19 4.06 5.25
C GLN A 12 -3.79 4.54 5.56
N GLU A 13 -3.23 4.06 6.67
CA GLU A 13 -1.84 4.21 7.02
C GLU A 13 -1.25 2.81 7.15
N VAL A 14 -0.08 2.60 6.57
CA VAL A 14 0.66 1.36 6.69
C VAL A 14 2.07 1.68 7.14
N ILE A 15 2.48 0.98 8.20
CA ILE A 15 3.76 1.20 8.87
C ILE A 15 4.53 -0.11 8.83
N GLY A 16 5.84 0.00 8.70
CA GLY A 16 6.75 -1.13 8.81
C GLY A 16 8.10 -0.69 9.31
N LYS A 17 8.92 -1.68 9.69
CA LYS A 17 10.29 -1.44 10.11
C LYS A 17 11.24 -2.21 9.21
N HIS A 18 12.22 -1.51 8.65
CA HIS A 18 13.24 -2.13 7.83
C HIS A 18 14.21 -2.94 8.71
N LEU A 19 14.45 -4.20 8.33
CA LEU A 19 15.15 -5.19 9.13
C LEU A 19 16.60 -4.83 9.43
N ARG A 20 17.30 -4.20 8.48
CA ARG A 20 18.75 -3.95 8.61
C ARG A 20 19.07 -2.57 9.13
N SER A 21 18.42 -1.54 8.58
CA SER A 21 18.64 -0.16 9.00
C SER A 21 17.87 0.20 10.27
N ASN A 22 16.88 -0.62 10.67
CA ASN A 22 15.99 -0.36 11.79
C ASN A 22 15.15 0.93 11.62
N GLU A 23 15.11 1.49 10.40
CA GLU A 23 14.34 2.68 10.06
C GLU A 23 12.86 2.34 9.92
N TRP A 24 12.01 3.32 10.26
CA TRP A 24 10.57 3.23 10.07
C TRP A 24 10.22 3.61 8.64
N VAL A 25 9.35 2.81 8.05
CA VAL A 25 8.79 3.00 6.71
C VAL A 25 7.31 3.26 6.90
N MET A 26 6.84 4.41 6.43
CA MET A 26 5.44 4.78 6.52
C MET A 26 4.90 5.17 5.16
N TYR A 27 3.71 4.66 4.85
CA TYR A 27 2.94 5.11 3.70
C TYR A 27 1.53 5.49 4.16
N SER A 28 1.05 6.63 3.66
CA SER A 28 -0.34 7.03 3.78
C SER A 28 -1.06 6.79 2.46
N GLY A 29 -2.38 6.62 2.48
CA GLY A 29 -3.07 6.27 1.27
C GLY A 29 -4.56 6.09 1.40
N LYS A 30 -5.13 5.46 0.37
CA LYS A 30 -6.56 5.30 0.22
C LYS A 30 -6.89 3.93 -0.32
N LEU A 31 -7.72 3.21 0.42
CA LEU A 31 -8.38 2.00 -0.05
C LEU A 31 -9.68 2.42 -0.74
N THR A 32 -9.87 1.99 -1.98
CA THR A 32 -11.07 2.25 -2.76
C THR A 32 -11.64 0.94 -3.27
N ILE A 33 -12.93 0.74 -3.02
CA ILE A 33 -13.70 -0.40 -3.53
C ILE A 33 -14.66 0.13 -4.59
N TYR A 34 -14.52 -0.42 -5.78
CA TYR A 34 -15.36 -0.12 -6.94
C TYR A 34 -16.38 -1.22 -7.17
N ASP A 35 -17.58 -0.83 -7.61
CA ASP A 35 -18.55 -1.75 -8.20
C ASP A 35 -18.12 -2.12 -9.62
N ARG A 36 -17.26 -3.13 -9.72
CA ARG A 36 -16.80 -3.72 -10.99
C ARG A 36 -16.37 -5.16 -10.83
N LYS A 37 -16.40 -5.91 -11.93
CA LYS A 37 -16.08 -7.35 -11.94
C LYS A 37 -14.60 -7.68 -11.75
N THR A 38 -13.69 -6.85 -12.23
CA THR A 38 -12.24 -7.14 -12.23
C THR A 38 -11.49 -6.14 -11.37
N ASN A 39 -10.63 -6.64 -10.47
CA ASN A 39 -9.86 -5.83 -9.53
C ASN A 39 -10.71 -4.74 -8.83
N PRO A 40 -11.88 -5.06 -8.23
CA PRO A 40 -12.72 -4.09 -7.54
C PRO A 40 -11.99 -3.33 -6.43
N ILE A 41 -10.94 -3.91 -5.82
CA ILE A 41 -10.23 -3.32 -4.70
C ILE A 41 -8.92 -2.69 -5.19
N VAL A 42 -8.72 -1.42 -4.84
CA VAL A 42 -7.49 -0.68 -5.14
C VAL A 42 -6.99 0.00 -3.88
N LEU A 43 -5.74 -0.25 -3.51
CA LEU A 43 -5.03 0.47 -2.46
C LEU A 43 -3.95 1.33 -3.11
N ARG A 44 -4.05 2.64 -2.93
CA ARG A 44 -3.04 3.61 -3.39
C ARG A 44 -2.32 4.16 -2.18
N LEU A 45 -1.01 3.99 -2.17
CA LEU A 45 -0.13 4.43 -1.11
C LEU A 45 0.83 5.48 -1.65
N LYS A 46 1.18 6.43 -0.80
CA LYS A 46 2.19 7.44 -1.00
C LYS A 46 3.17 7.36 0.17
N SER A 47 4.46 7.43 -0.13
CA SER A 47 5.51 7.45 0.87
C SER A 47 5.39 8.70 1.72
N GLU A 48 5.49 8.50 3.03
CA GLU A 48 5.65 9.57 4.01
C GLU A 48 7.08 9.55 4.60
N ILE A 49 7.99 8.87 3.91
CA ILE A 49 9.40 8.76 4.28
C ILE A 49 10.15 9.93 3.65
N TYR A 50 10.78 10.75 4.49
CA TYR A 50 11.58 11.90 4.06
C TYR A 50 13.02 11.75 4.58
N ASP A 51 14.00 12.08 3.73
CA ASP A 51 15.41 12.22 4.10
C ASP A 51 16.02 11.04 4.89
N THR A 52 15.68 9.81 4.51
CA THR A 52 16.30 8.58 5.04
C THR A 52 16.95 7.75 3.94
N PHE A 53 17.96 6.96 4.30
CA PHE A 53 18.64 6.07 3.37
C PHE A 53 17.65 5.09 2.72
N ILE A 54 16.70 4.52 3.49
CA ILE A 54 15.68 3.65 2.91
C ILE A 54 14.71 4.40 2.01
N GLY A 55 14.39 5.66 2.32
CA GLY A 55 13.53 6.51 1.51
C GLY A 55 14.00 6.65 0.07
N GLU A 56 15.31 6.68 -0.19
CA GLU A 56 15.89 6.78 -1.54
C GLU A 56 15.62 5.54 -2.40
N PHE A 57 15.44 4.36 -1.79
CA PHE A 57 15.22 3.09 -2.51
C PHE A 57 13.76 2.67 -2.56
N MET A 58 12.90 3.33 -1.79
CA MET A 58 11.48 3.02 -1.70
C MET A 58 10.68 3.85 -2.71
N GLU A 59 9.65 3.23 -3.31
CA GLU A 59 8.81 3.90 -4.31
C GLU A 59 7.98 5.02 -3.65
N ASP A 60 8.02 6.27 -4.16
CA ASP A 60 7.19 7.38 -3.65
C ASP A 60 5.70 7.08 -3.71
N LYS A 61 5.26 6.31 -4.71
CA LYS A 61 3.85 5.89 -4.86
C LYS A 61 3.77 4.42 -5.20
N LYS A 62 2.85 3.72 -4.54
CA LYS A 62 2.58 2.30 -4.80
C LYS A 62 1.09 2.06 -4.95
N GLU A 63 0.72 1.29 -5.97
CA GLU A 63 -0.66 0.87 -6.20
C GLU A 63 -0.77 -0.65 -6.16
N PHE A 64 -1.72 -1.14 -5.37
CA PHE A 64 -2.10 -2.55 -5.32
C PHE A 64 -3.54 -2.70 -5.78
N LYS A 65 -3.78 -3.71 -6.62
CA LYS A 65 -5.10 -4.05 -7.16
C LYS A 65 -5.38 -5.51 -6.90
N GLY A 66 -6.64 -5.83 -6.61
CA GLY A 66 -7.04 -7.20 -6.35
C GLY A 66 -8.54 -7.38 -6.28
N ASP A 67 -8.94 -8.65 -6.18
CA ASP A 67 -10.35 -9.04 -6.16
C ASP A 67 -10.96 -9.04 -4.76
N SER A 68 -10.12 -8.97 -3.72
CA SER A 68 -10.54 -8.83 -2.32
C SER A 68 -9.58 -7.95 -1.53
N VAL A 69 -10.04 -7.45 -0.38
CA VAL A 69 -9.22 -6.67 0.55
C VAL A 69 -8.01 -7.51 1.00
N SER A 70 -8.21 -8.79 1.32
CA SER A 70 -7.15 -9.70 1.73
C SER A 70 -6.10 -9.93 0.63
N ASP A 71 -6.50 -10.02 -0.64
CA ASP A 71 -5.57 -10.13 -1.77
C ASP A 71 -4.70 -8.87 -1.90
N VAL A 72 -5.32 -7.68 -1.82
CA VAL A 72 -4.61 -6.39 -1.86
C VAL A 72 -3.62 -6.24 -0.72
N TYR A 73 -4.03 -6.52 0.53
CA TYR A 73 -3.14 -6.47 1.69
C TYR A 73 -2.07 -7.56 1.66
N GLY A 74 -2.38 -8.74 1.13
CA GLY A 74 -1.40 -9.82 0.92
C GLY A 74 -0.32 -9.42 -0.10
N LYS A 75 -0.70 -8.74 -1.19
CA LYS A 75 0.25 -8.17 -2.17
C LYS A 75 1.13 -7.08 -1.55
N MET A 76 0.54 -6.21 -0.75
CA MET A 76 1.25 -5.14 -0.04
C MET A 76 2.25 -5.72 0.98
N SER A 77 1.83 -6.66 1.83
CA SER A 77 2.68 -7.34 2.80
C SER A 77 3.85 -8.06 2.13
N LYS A 78 3.60 -8.78 1.02
CA LYS A 78 4.67 -9.41 0.22
C LYS A 78 5.65 -8.39 -0.36
N TRP A 79 5.18 -7.21 -0.78
CA TRP A 79 6.04 -6.14 -1.26
C TRP A 79 6.90 -5.55 -0.14
N TYR A 80 6.34 -5.29 1.05
CA TYR A 80 7.11 -4.92 2.24
C TYR A 80 8.20 -5.94 2.55
N TYR A 81 7.84 -7.22 2.64
CA TYR A 81 8.80 -8.27 2.96
C TYR A 81 9.94 -8.37 1.92
N LYS A 82 9.61 -8.23 0.63
CA LYS A 82 10.62 -8.19 -0.45
C LYS A 82 11.60 -7.03 -0.33
N ASN A 83 11.18 -5.90 0.24
CA ASN A 83 12.03 -4.75 0.52
C ASN A 83 12.68 -4.82 1.91
N GLY A 84 12.66 -5.98 2.58
CA GLY A 84 13.26 -6.14 3.90
C GLY A 84 12.48 -5.45 5.02
N ILE A 85 11.20 -5.15 4.81
CA ILE A 85 10.35 -4.44 5.77
C ILE A 85 9.39 -5.42 6.42
N ILE A 86 9.37 -5.43 7.75
CA ILE A 86 8.34 -6.14 8.52
C ILE A 86 7.21 -5.17 8.78
N PHE A 87 6.00 -5.56 8.36
CA PHE A 87 4.78 -4.82 8.65
C PHE A 87 4.55 -4.70 10.15
N GLN A 88 4.21 -3.50 10.62
CA GLN A 88 3.90 -3.18 12.01
C GLN A 88 2.49 -2.56 12.05
N TYR A 89 1.70 -2.97 13.03
CA TYR A 89 0.32 -2.50 13.22
C TYR A 89 0.30 -1.12 13.89
#